data_AF-A0A8J8DLF2-F1
#
_entry.id   AF-A0A8J8DLF2-F1
#
_cell.length_a   1.000
_cell.length_b   1.000
_cell.length_c   1.000
_cell.angle_alpha   90.00
_cell.angle_beta   90.00
_cell.angle_gamma   90.00
#
_symmetry.space_group_name_H-M   'P 1'
#
loop_
_entity.id
_entity.type
_entity.pdbx_description
1 polymer ?
#
loop_
_entity_poly.entity_id
_entity_poly.type
_entity_poly.pdbx_seq_one_letter_code
_entity_poly.pdbx_strand_id
1 'polypeptide(L)' 'MQIIEAIYEDGVLKPLKKLKLKEHSKVIIKIIDEEELEKILDSMVIEKVENIDYKKLKEAYYESL' A
#
# COMPACT_ATOMS: atom_id res chain seq x y z
N MET A 1 -1.45 -3.83 6.00
CA MET A 1 -0.18 -3.15 5.67
C MET A 1 -0.16 -1.84 6.46
N GLN A 2 0.87 -1.59 7.28
CA GLN A 2 0.96 -0.36 8.07
C GLN A 2 2.17 0.43 7.59
N ILE A 3 1.97 1.71 7.27
CA ILE A 3 3.07 2.64 6.96
C ILE A 3 3.59 3.19 8.30
N ILE A 4 4.90 3.17 8.47
CA ILE A 4 5.59 3.70 9.65
C ILE A 4 6.33 4.95 9.21
N GLU A 5 5.92 6.09 9.76
CA GLU A 5 6.63 7.35 9.57
C GLU A 5 7.79 7.40 10.57
N ALA A 6 8.98 7.77 10.10
CA ALA A 6 10.20 7.83 10.90
C ALA A 6 11.12 8.96 10.42
N ILE A 7 11.96 9.47 11.32
CA ILE A 7 13.05 10.39 10.99
C ILE A 7 14.36 9.59 11.03
N TYR A 8 15.21 9.79 10.03
CA TYR A 8 16.57 9.24 10.01
C TYR A 8 17.55 10.25 10.60
N GLU A 9 18.10 9.93 11.77
CA GLU A 9 19.05 10.79 12.49
C GLU A 9 20.18 9.93 13.06
N ASP A 10 21.42 10.38 12.87
CA ASP A 10 22.63 9.72 13.40
C ASP A 10 22.74 8.22 13.05
N GLY A 11 22.26 7.83 11.87
CA GLY A 11 22.29 6.44 11.43
C GLY A 11 21.11 5.58 11.90
N VAL A 12 20.13 6.16 12.61
CA VAL A 12 19.02 5.44 13.25
C VAL A 12 17.67 5.93 12.71
N LEU A 13 16.79 4.99 12.33
CA LEU A 13 15.39 5.27 11.99
C LEU A 13 14.56 5.36 13.28
N LYS A 14 14.10 6.56 13.62
CA LYS A 14 13.30 6.86 14.81
C LYS A 14 11.83 6.99 14.42
N PRO A 15 10.93 6.06 14.80
CA PRO A 15 9.53 6.15 14.43
C PRO A 15 8.86 7.33 15.14
N LEU A 16 8.00 8.07 14.42
CA LEU A 16 7.23 9.19 14.97
C LEU A 16 6.16 8.74 15.98
N LYS A 17 5.75 7.47 15.91
CA LYS A 17 4.72 6.86 16.77
C LYS A 17 5.22 5.53 17.32
N LYS A 18 4.78 5.20 18.55
CA LYS A 18 5.12 3.93 19.19
C LYS A 18 4.61 2.75 18.35
N LEU A 19 5.51 1.85 17.99
CA LEU A 19 5.20 0.66 17.21
C LEU A 19 4.56 -0.42 18.10
N LYS A 20 3.55 -1.10 17.57
CA LYS A 20 2.91 -2.26 18.21
C LYS A 20 3.54 -3.56 17.67
N LEU A 21 4.85 -3.69 17.81
CA LEU A 21 5.59 -4.88 17.39
C LEU A 21 6.01 -5.70 18.62
N LYS A 22 6.05 -7.02 18.48
CA LYS A 22 6.62 -7.87 19.54
C LYS A 22 8.13 -7.66 19.58
N GLU A 23 8.70 -7.73 20.77
CA GLU A 23 10.16 -7.68 20.94
C GLU A 23 10.84 -8.77 20.10
N HIS A 24 12.01 -8.47 19.54
CA HIS A 24 12.76 -9.32 18.60
C HIS A 24 12.04 -9.68 17.28
N SER A 25 10.96 -8.98 16.92
CA SER A 25 10.36 -9.15 15.59
C SER A 25 11.30 -8.64 14.50
N LYS A 26 11.60 -9.49 13.51
CA LYS A 26 12.28 -9.08 12.28
C LYS A 26 11.30 -8.30 11.41
N VAL A 27 11.72 -7.13 10.93
CA VAL A 27 10.96 -6.31 9.97
C VAL A 27 11.76 -6.11 8.69
N ILE A 28 11.07 -5.88 7.58
CA ILE A 28 11.66 -5.46 6.31
C ILE A 28 11.30 -3.99 6.11
N ILE A 29 12.32 -3.17 5.83
CA ILE A 29 12.14 -1.74 5.58
C ILE A 29 12.29 -1.53 4.08
N LYS A 30 11.29 -0.91 3.45
CA LYS A 30 11.38 -0.38 2.10
C LYS A 30 11.46 1.14 2.21
N ILE A 31 12.57 1.71 1.73
CA ILE A 31 12.70 3.16 1.56
C ILE A 31 12.09 3.48 0.21
N ILE A 32 11.18 4.45 0.20
CA ILE A 32 10.40 4.88 -0.97
C ILE A 32 10.55 6.40 -0.99
N ASP A 33 10.96 6.96 -2.12
CA ASP A 33 10.96 8.41 -2.32
C ASP A 33 9.55 8.92 -2.66
N GLU A 34 9.39 10.23 -2.77
CA GLU A 34 8.09 10.85 -3.00
C GLU A 34 7.49 10.45 -4.37
N GLU A 35 8.31 10.35 -5.41
CA GLU A 35 7.85 9.94 -6.75
C GLU A 35 7.39 8.48 -6.79
N GLU A 36 8.11 7.56 -6.13
CA GLU A 36 7.68 6.17 -6.00
C GLU A 36 6.43 6.05 -5.14
N LEU A 37 6.28 6.89 -4.10
CA LEU A 37 5.07 6.92 -3.28
C LEU A 37 3.86 7.36 -4.11
N GLU A 38 3.98 8.41 -4.92
CA GLU A 38 2.93 8.86 -5.83
C GLU A 38 2.52 7.74 -6.79
N LYS A 39 3.49 7.08 -7.45
CA LYS A 39 3.21 5.94 -8.36
C LYS A 39 2.47 4.80 -7.65
N ILE A 40 2.83 4.50 -6.40
CA ILE A 40 2.15 3.46 -5.62
C ILE A 40 0.73 3.91 -5.29
N LEU A 41 0.55 5.16 -4.83
CA LEU A 41 -0.77 5.70 -4.50
C LEU A 41 -1.67 5.72 -5.74
N ASP A 42 -1.19 6.21 -6.87
CA ASP A 42 -1.90 6.21 -8.16
C ASP A 42 -2.32 4.80 -8.59
N SER A 43 -1.44 3.81 -8.41
CA SER A 43 -1.78 2.40 -8.71
C SER A 43 -2.82 1.79 -7.74
N MET A 44 -2.95 2.36 -6.54
CA MET A 44 -3.89 1.93 -5.50
C MET A 44 -5.21 2.71 -5.54
N VAL A 45 -5.28 3.82 -6.30
CA VAL A 45 -6.56 4.45 -6.60
C VAL A 45 -7.35 3.46 -7.45
N ILE A 46 -8.27 2.74 -6.79
CA ILE A 46 -9.42 2.16 -7.48
C ILE A 46 -10.15 3.37 -8.05
N GLU A 47 -9.91 3.69 -9.31
CA GLU A 47 -10.78 4.60 -10.02
C GLU A 47 -12.19 4.06 -9.83
N LYS A 48 -13.04 4.82 -9.14
CA LYS A 48 -14.46 4.51 -9.08
C LYS A 48 -14.96 4.69 -10.49
N VAL A 49 -14.92 3.61 -11.28
CA VAL A 49 -15.46 3.61 -12.63
C VAL A 49 -16.97 3.79 -12.46
N GLU A 50 -17.45 5.01 -12.64
CA GLU A 50 -18.84 5.37 -12.37
C GLU A 50 -19.83 4.62 -13.29
N ASN A 51 -19.32 3.96 -14.33
CA ASN A 51 -20.09 3.23 -15.34
C ASN A 51 -19.67 1.76 -15.51
N ILE A 52 -19.41 1.04 -14.41
CA ILE A 52 -19.28 -0.42 -14.48
C ILE A 52 -20.66 -1.07 -14.61
N ASP A 53 -20.92 -1.71 -15.74
CA ASP A 53 -22.06 -2.63 -15.93
C ASP A 53 -21.72 -4.00 -15.34
N TYR A 54 -22.11 -4.20 -14.08
CA TYR A 54 -21.89 -5.44 -13.34
C TYR A 54 -22.53 -6.68 -13.97
N LYS A 55 -23.56 -6.50 -14.82
CA LYS A 55 -24.23 -7.63 -15.48
C LYS A 55 -23.34 -8.20 -16.59
N LYS A 56 -22.80 -7.32 -17.45
CA LYS A 56 -21.86 -7.71 -18.51
C LYS A 56 -20.59 -8.37 -17.96
N LEU A 57 -20.06 -7.86 -16.85
CA LEU A 57 -18.89 -8.46 -16.19
C LEU A 57 -19.14 -9.88 -15.71
N LYS A 58 -20.32 -10.12 -15.14
CA LYS A 58 -20.71 -11.44 -14.64
C LYS A 58 -20.91 -12.43 -15.79
N GLU A 59 -21.56 -11.99 -16.87
CA GLU A 59 -21.75 -12.81 -18.08
C GLU A 59 -20.40 -13.24 -18.69
N ALA A 60 -19.47 -12.29 -18.88
CA ALA A 60 -18.14 -12.58 -19.42
C ALA A 60 -17.33 -13.57 -18.57
N TYR A 61 -17.47 -13.53 -17.23
CA TYR A 61 -16.78 -14.47 -16.34
C TYR A 61 -17.27 -15.91 -16.53
N TYR A 62 -18.59 -16.11 -16.61
CA TYR A 62 -19.17 -17.45 -16.80
C TYR A 62 -18.97 -18.00 -18.22
N GLU A 63 -18.87 -17.14 -19.23
CA GLU A 63 -18.53 -17.55 -20.60
C GLU A 63 -17.05 -17.96 -20.76
N SER A 64 -16.19 -17.57 -19.83
CA SER A 64 -14.76 -17.89 -19.83
C SER A 64 -14.38 -19.18 -19.06
N LEU A 65 -15.36 -19.81 -18.39
CA LEU A 65 -15.23 -21.08 -17.66
C LEU A 65 -15.66 -22.26 -18.54
#